data_AF-A0A383ECW6-F1
#
_entry.id   AF-A0A383ECW6-F1
#
_cell.length_a   1.000
_cell.length_b   1.000
_cell.length_c   1.000
_cell.angle_alpha   90.00
_cell.angle_beta   90.00
_cell.angle_gamma   90.00
#
_symmetry.space_group_name_H-M   'P 1'
#
loop_
_entity.id
_entity.type
_entity.pdbx_description
1 polymer ?
#
loop_
_entity_poly.entity_id
_entity_poly.type
_entity_poly.pdbx_seq_one_letter_code
_entity_poly.pdbx_strand_id
1 'polypeptide(L)'
;VTGATVILRDTNAVVLGTSTVTGAYTLTAGGAVTQSGVLAIASNTTTISASGSDVTLNDASNDFATIGVTGADVKIRDAGAVALGASTVSGTYLVTAVSGGDITNTGTLDIEGVATFTVAGGRSITVASGSNDFTATPVFSSGGTIANVEIKDNSALVLAGSALTLSGDLTVTVAGGAVTQTNQLVVPGTTTISASGQNVTFNNASNNFGTIGVTGATVILRDTNAVVLGT
;
A
#
# COMPACT_ATOMS: atom_id res chain seq x y z
N VAL A 1 -2.72 21.78 16.19
CA VAL A 1 -1.56 22.69 16.01
C VAL A 1 -1.67 23.42 14.68
N THR A 2 -1.45 24.73 14.64
CA THR A 2 -1.33 25.50 13.39
C THR A 2 0.09 26.00 13.23
N GLY A 3 0.73 25.77 12.09
CA GLY A 3 2.10 26.24 11.88
C GLY A 3 2.66 25.97 10.50
N ALA A 4 3.78 26.62 10.18
CA ALA A 4 4.53 26.34 8.96
C ALA A 4 5.25 24.98 9.10
N THR A 5 6.20 24.84 10.02
CA THR A 5 6.83 23.56 10.31
C THR A 5 6.50 23.15 11.75
N VAL A 6 6.15 21.88 11.95
CA VAL A 6 5.87 21.31 13.27
C VAL A 6 6.88 20.20 13.57
N ILE A 7 7.56 20.31 14.71
CA ILE A 7 8.44 19.28 15.23
C ILE A 7 7.98 18.99 16.65
N LEU A 8 7.54 17.76 16.90
CA LEU A 8 7.04 17.31 18.19
C LEU A 8 7.86 16.12 18.67
N ARG A 9 8.27 16.15 19.95
CA ARG A 9 9.03 15.08 20.58
C ARG A 9 8.45 14.84 21.96
N ASP A 10 7.97 13.64 22.20
CA ASP A 10 7.45 13.21 23.50
C ASP A 10 8.01 11.83 23.84
N THR A 11 8.29 11.56 25.11
CA THR A 11 8.76 10.25 25.57
C THR A 11 7.60 9.29 25.84
N ASN A 12 6.36 9.77 25.79
CA ASN A 12 5.15 9.02 26.09
C ASN A 12 4.28 8.88 24.83
N ALA A 13 3.06 8.39 25.04
CA ALA A 13 2.02 8.41 24.02
C ALA A 13 1.58 9.85 23.70
N VAL A 14 1.16 10.07 22.46
CA VAL A 14 0.71 11.38 21.96
C VAL A 14 -0.70 11.25 21.38
N VAL A 15 -1.59 12.18 21.78
CA VAL A 15 -2.90 12.35 21.15
C VAL A 15 -2.87 13.64 20.33
N LEU A 16 -2.97 13.50 19.01
CA LEU A 16 -2.98 14.62 18.09
C LEU A 16 -4.38 15.23 18.00
N GLY A 17 -4.52 16.46 18.48
CA GLY A 17 -5.71 17.27 18.22
C GLY A 17 -5.72 17.84 16.80
N THR A 18 -6.78 18.58 16.48
CA THR A 18 -6.94 19.25 15.17
C THR A 18 -5.69 20.03 14.80
N SER A 19 -5.14 19.75 13.62
CA SER A 19 -3.91 20.37 13.14
C SER A 19 -4.02 20.79 11.68
N THR A 20 -3.50 21.98 11.38
CA THR A 20 -3.41 22.52 10.02
C THR A 20 -1.99 23.03 9.83
N VAL A 21 -1.18 22.29 9.07
CA VAL A 21 0.25 22.54 8.93
C VAL A 21 0.61 22.71 7.46
N THR A 22 1.24 23.82 7.11
CA THR A 22 1.52 24.17 5.71
C THR A 22 2.90 23.71 5.24
N GLY A 23 3.75 23.24 6.14
CA GLY A 23 5.10 22.71 5.93
C GLY A 23 5.24 21.32 6.54
N ALA A 24 6.47 20.89 6.83
CA ALA A 24 6.73 19.54 7.33
C ALA A 24 6.15 19.31 8.74
N TYR A 25 5.64 18.10 8.98
CA TYR A 25 5.17 17.65 10.29
C TYR A 25 6.00 16.44 10.75
N THR A 26 6.87 16.63 11.74
CA THR A 26 7.70 15.56 12.30
C THR A 26 7.29 15.29 13.74
N LEU A 27 6.94 14.04 14.04
CA LEU A 27 6.62 13.57 15.39
C LEU A 27 7.50 12.38 15.78
N THR A 28 8.12 12.47 16.95
CA THR A 28 8.72 11.33 17.64
C THR A 28 7.99 11.13 18.97
N ALA A 29 7.37 9.96 19.15
CA ALA A 29 6.70 9.56 20.38
C ALA A 29 7.36 8.30 20.95
N GLY A 30 7.49 8.22 22.28
CA GLY A 30 7.95 7.00 22.96
C GLY A 30 6.85 5.99 23.24
N GLY A 31 5.59 6.33 22.92
CA GLY A 31 4.44 5.44 23.00
C GLY A 31 3.49 5.62 21.82
N ALA A 32 2.27 5.09 21.96
CA ALA A 32 1.26 5.10 20.89
C ALA A 32 0.92 6.52 20.41
N VAL A 33 0.65 6.66 19.12
CA VAL A 33 0.17 7.91 18.52
C VAL A 33 -1.27 7.72 18.08
N THR A 34 -2.16 8.53 18.63
CA THR A 34 -3.58 8.55 18.26
C THR A 34 -4.00 9.96 17.86
N GLN A 35 -5.24 10.12 17.41
CA GLN A 35 -5.80 11.43 17.12
C GLN A 35 -7.18 11.62 17.72
N SER A 36 -7.47 12.87 18.07
CA SER A 36 -8.78 13.34 18.55
C SER A 36 -9.40 14.40 17.65
N GLY A 37 -8.68 14.85 16.62
CA GLY A 37 -9.18 15.79 15.61
C GLY A 37 -8.52 15.59 14.26
N VAL A 38 -9.02 16.33 13.27
CA VAL A 38 -8.57 16.25 11.87
C VAL A 38 -7.14 16.76 11.71
N LEU A 39 -6.33 16.04 10.94
CA LEU A 39 -4.97 16.42 10.59
C LEU A 39 -4.91 16.84 9.11
N ALA A 40 -4.68 18.12 8.84
CA ALA A 40 -4.55 18.68 7.50
C ALA A 40 -3.10 19.14 7.24
N ILE A 41 -2.35 18.32 6.52
CA ILE A 41 -0.95 18.52 6.07
C ILE A 41 -0.88 18.21 4.56
N ALA A 42 -1.71 18.91 3.80
CA ALA A 42 -2.03 18.61 2.40
C ALA A 42 -0.96 19.01 1.37
N SER A 43 0.19 19.55 1.80
CA SER A 43 1.22 20.08 0.88
C SER A 43 2.63 19.61 1.18
N ASN A 44 2.83 18.85 2.25
CA ASN A 44 4.16 18.49 2.74
C ASN A 44 4.17 17.10 3.38
N THR A 45 5.37 16.66 3.76
CA THR A 45 5.58 15.36 4.39
C THR A 45 5.23 15.38 5.86
N THR A 46 4.48 14.36 6.27
CA THR A 46 4.30 13.96 7.67
C THR A 46 5.19 12.75 7.96
N THR A 47 6.02 12.83 9.00
CA THR A 47 6.86 11.72 9.48
C THR A 47 6.52 11.44 10.93
N ILE A 48 6.09 10.22 11.23
CA ILE A 48 5.77 9.78 12.60
C ILE A 48 6.68 8.61 12.97
N SER A 49 7.38 8.74 14.09
CA SER A 49 8.15 7.65 14.67
C SER A 49 7.59 7.33 16.05
N ALA A 50 6.98 6.16 16.17
CA ALA A 50 6.43 5.58 17.39
C ALA A 50 6.90 4.11 17.50
N SER A 51 8.21 3.89 17.42
CA SER A 51 8.81 2.56 17.31
C SER A 51 8.29 1.60 18.38
N GLY A 52 7.82 0.42 17.96
CA GLY A 52 7.24 -0.60 18.84
C GLY A 52 5.86 -0.26 19.42
N SER A 53 5.23 0.84 18.99
CA SER A 53 3.90 1.27 19.44
C SER A 53 2.97 1.56 18.25
N ASP A 54 1.67 1.49 18.50
CA ASP A 54 0.68 1.66 17.44
C ASP A 54 0.52 3.13 17.03
N VAL A 55 0.18 3.34 15.75
CA VAL A 55 -0.17 4.64 15.18
C VAL A 55 -1.57 4.55 14.58
N THR A 56 -2.55 5.23 15.18
CA THR A 56 -3.94 5.25 14.72
C THR A 56 -4.37 6.66 14.34
N LEU A 57 -4.38 6.93 13.03
CA LEU A 57 -4.83 8.17 12.41
C LEU A 57 -6.06 7.93 11.52
N ASN A 58 -7.20 7.67 12.16
CA ASN A 58 -8.37 7.05 11.52
C ASN A 58 -9.58 7.98 11.32
N ASP A 59 -9.40 9.30 11.28
CA ASP A 59 -10.46 10.22 10.83
C ASP A 59 -10.46 10.25 9.30
N ALA A 60 -11.63 10.08 8.69
CA ALA A 60 -11.80 10.07 7.24
C ALA A 60 -11.54 11.44 6.58
N SER A 61 -11.43 12.51 7.37
CA SER A 61 -11.21 13.89 6.92
C SER A 61 -9.76 14.33 7.06
N ASN A 62 -8.86 13.47 7.56
CA ASN A 62 -7.43 13.72 7.51
C ASN A 62 -6.99 13.96 6.05
N ASP A 63 -6.01 14.83 5.84
CA ASP A 63 -5.57 15.22 4.50
C ASP A 63 -4.04 15.35 4.51
N PHE A 64 -3.36 14.28 4.08
CA PHE A 64 -1.92 14.16 4.00
C PHE A 64 -1.49 14.13 2.53
N ALA A 65 -0.54 15.00 2.14
CA ALA A 65 0.12 14.81 0.85
C ALA A 65 1.00 13.56 0.86
N THR A 66 1.97 13.53 1.79
CA THR A 66 2.86 12.39 2.00
C THR A 66 2.89 12.02 3.48
N ILE A 67 2.83 10.74 3.81
CA ILE A 67 2.97 10.26 5.19
C ILE A 67 3.86 9.03 5.28
N GLY A 68 4.90 9.09 6.12
CA GLY A 68 5.77 7.96 6.46
C GLY A 68 5.69 7.66 7.95
N VAL A 69 5.61 6.37 8.30
CA VAL A 69 5.37 5.93 9.69
C VAL A 69 6.32 4.80 10.10
N THR A 70 6.96 4.94 11.26
CA THR A 70 7.56 3.83 12.00
C THR A 70 6.66 3.48 13.19
N GLY A 71 6.15 2.25 13.27
CA GLY A 71 5.23 1.82 14.33
C GLY A 71 5.04 0.30 14.40
N ALA A 72 4.25 -0.16 15.36
CA ALA A 72 3.85 -1.56 15.47
C ALA A 72 2.67 -1.88 14.55
N ASP A 73 1.43 -1.60 14.96
CA ASP A 73 0.29 -1.54 14.04
C ASP A 73 0.06 -0.09 13.57
N VAL A 74 -0.19 0.10 12.28
CA VAL A 74 -0.41 1.42 11.69
C VAL A 74 -1.74 1.46 10.93
N LYS A 75 -2.58 2.43 11.29
CA LYS A 75 -3.87 2.70 10.64
C LYS A 75 -3.96 4.16 10.21
N ILE A 76 -4.08 4.39 8.91
CA ILE A 76 -4.17 5.71 8.30
C ILE A 76 -5.45 5.78 7.47
N ARG A 77 -6.23 6.82 7.70
CA ARG A 77 -7.27 7.28 6.76
C ARG A 77 -6.86 8.63 6.22
N ASP A 78 -7.07 8.79 4.93
CA ASP A 78 -6.86 10.01 4.18
C ASP A 78 -8.10 10.33 3.36
N ALA A 79 -8.50 11.60 3.33
CA ALA A 79 -9.65 12.07 2.61
C ALA A 79 -9.41 11.96 1.11
N GLY A 80 -8.20 12.22 0.61
CA GLY A 80 -7.88 12.34 -0.80
C GLY A 80 -6.94 11.23 -1.28
N ALA A 81 -6.01 11.64 -2.14
CA ALA A 81 -4.91 10.79 -2.60
C ALA A 81 -3.76 10.91 -1.61
N VAL A 82 -3.11 9.80 -1.30
CA VAL A 82 -2.02 9.77 -0.32
C VAL A 82 -0.78 9.14 -0.93
N ALA A 83 0.35 9.81 -0.76
CA ALA A 83 1.67 9.23 -1.01
C ALA A 83 2.25 8.66 0.29
N LEU A 84 2.60 7.38 0.26
CA LEU A 84 3.24 6.72 1.39
C LEU A 84 4.74 7.01 1.33
N GLY A 85 5.23 7.74 2.32
CA GLY A 85 6.66 7.94 2.56
C GLY A 85 7.29 6.66 3.11
N ALA A 86 8.59 6.73 3.42
CA ALA A 86 9.30 5.62 4.03
C ALA A 86 8.58 5.18 5.32
N SER A 87 8.26 3.89 5.41
CA SER A 87 7.52 3.31 6.53
C SER A 87 8.11 1.96 6.93
N THR A 88 8.19 1.73 8.23
CA THR A 88 8.65 0.47 8.84
C THR A 88 7.62 0.03 9.87
N VAL A 89 6.91 -1.06 9.62
CA VAL A 89 5.70 -1.42 10.36
C VAL A 89 5.74 -2.89 10.76
N SER A 90 6.12 -3.16 12.01
CA SER A 90 6.32 -4.53 12.50
C SER A 90 5.06 -5.39 12.57
N GLY A 91 3.89 -4.77 12.41
CA GLY A 91 2.58 -5.40 12.41
C GLY A 91 1.76 -5.05 11.18
N THR A 92 0.47 -4.87 11.35
CA THR A 92 -0.47 -4.55 10.27
C THR A 92 -0.31 -3.12 9.78
N TYR A 93 -0.44 -2.93 8.46
CA TYR A 93 -0.44 -1.61 7.85
C TYR A 93 -1.70 -1.36 7.06
N LEU A 94 -2.66 -0.65 7.65
CA LEU A 94 -3.96 -0.34 7.05
C LEU A 94 -3.99 1.10 6.57
N VAL A 95 -4.05 1.31 5.26
CA VAL A 95 -4.16 2.63 4.62
C VAL A 95 -5.45 2.71 3.83
N THR A 96 -6.24 3.77 4.03
CA THR A 96 -7.47 4.02 3.28
C THR A 96 -7.50 5.44 2.70
N ALA A 97 -7.65 5.55 1.39
CA ALA A 97 -7.96 6.79 0.66
C ALA A 97 -9.48 6.86 0.38
N VAL A 98 -10.17 7.86 0.93
CA VAL A 98 -11.65 7.85 1.06
C VAL A 98 -12.39 8.47 -0.13
N SER A 99 -12.06 9.68 -0.57
CA SER A 99 -12.87 10.49 -1.51
C SER A 99 -12.40 10.48 -2.96
N GLY A 100 -11.81 9.37 -3.41
CA GLY A 100 -11.43 9.20 -4.81
C GLY A 100 -9.98 9.58 -5.15
N GLY A 101 -9.09 9.48 -4.16
CA GLY A 101 -7.65 9.49 -4.39
C GLY A 101 -7.06 8.10 -4.59
N ASP A 102 -5.92 8.08 -5.27
CA ASP A 102 -5.07 6.90 -5.39
C ASP A 102 -4.18 6.76 -4.16
N ILE A 103 -3.72 5.53 -3.88
CA ILE A 103 -2.63 5.29 -2.92
C ILE A 103 -1.36 5.07 -3.74
N THR A 104 -0.34 5.87 -3.48
CA THR A 104 1.00 5.70 -4.07
C THR A 104 2.04 5.52 -2.97
N ASN A 105 3.27 5.11 -3.31
CA ASN A 105 4.40 5.30 -2.40
C ASN A 105 5.54 6.09 -3.07
N THR A 106 6.27 6.83 -2.26
CA THR A 106 7.47 7.60 -2.63
C THR A 106 8.72 7.11 -1.91
N GLY A 107 8.56 6.47 -0.75
CA GLY A 107 9.63 5.81 -0.01
C GLY A 107 9.45 4.29 0.06
N THR A 108 10.49 3.60 0.55
CA THR A 108 10.43 2.16 0.84
C THR A 108 9.39 1.86 1.93
N LEU A 109 8.57 0.84 1.68
CA LEU A 109 7.67 0.25 2.65
C LEU A 109 8.26 -1.08 3.13
N ASP A 110 8.60 -1.18 4.40
CA ASP A 110 9.06 -2.40 5.07
C ASP A 110 7.98 -2.83 6.05
N ILE A 111 7.18 -3.83 5.68
CA ILE A 111 5.94 -4.19 6.37
C ILE A 111 5.96 -5.68 6.68
N GLU A 112 6.11 -6.01 7.97
CA GLU A 112 6.21 -7.39 8.42
C GLU A 112 4.83 -8.08 8.51
N GLY A 113 3.78 -7.34 8.86
CA GLY A 113 2.41 -7.84 8.89
C GLY A 113 1.63 -7.59 7.60
N VAL A 114 0.31 -7.83 7.64
CA VAL A 114 -0.54 -7.66 6.45
C VAL A 114 -0.69 -6.18 6.12
N ALA A 115 -0.20 -5.78 4.94
CA ALA A 115 -0.50 -4.48 4.35
C ALA A 115 -1.88 -4.53 3.66
N THR A 116 -2.78 -3.62 4.03
CA THR A 116 -4.10 -3.46 3.41
C THR A 116 -4.23 -2.05 2.87
N PHE A 117 -4.34 -1.94 1.55
CA PHE A 117 -4.55 -0.68 0.84
C PHE A 117 -5.99 -0.62 0.33
N THR A 118 -6.75 0.37 0.78
CA THR A 118 -8.15 0.55 0.41
C THR A 118 -8.37 1.88 -0.31
N VAL A 119 -8.98 1.85 -1.48
CA VAL A 119 -9.32 3.05 -2.27
C VAL A 119 -10.81 3.11 -2.58
N ALA A 120 -11.33 4.26 -3.01
CA ALA A 120 -12.66 4.34 -3.60
C ALA A 120 -12.72 3.58 -4.95
N GLY A 121 -13.93 3.34 -5.47
CA GLY A 121 -14.10 2.69 -6.78
C GLY A 121 -13.49 3.50 -7.92
N GLY A 122 -12.85 2.82 -8.87
CA GLY A 122 -12.23 3.41 -10.06
C GLY A 122 -10.89 4.11 -9.80
N ARG A 123 -10.26 3.86 -8.64
CA ARG A 123 -8.94 4.39 -8.24
C ARG A 123 -7.87 3.34 -8.32
N SER A 124 -6.61 3.76 -8.36
CA SER A 124 -5.46 2.88 -8.47
C SER A 124 -4.67 2.79 -7.17
N ILE A 125 -3.92 1.71 -7.02
CA ILE A 125 -2.95 1.52 -5.95
C ILE A 125 -1.60 1.24 -6.59
N THR A 126 -0.63 2.11 -6.38
CA THR A 126 0.73 2.03 -6.94
C THR A 126 1.75 2.05 -5.82
N VAL A 127 2.08 0.87 -5.30
CA VAL A 127 3.12 0.66 -4.28
C VAL A 127 4.37 0.07 -4.92
N ALA A 128 4.95 0.85 -5.83
CA ALA A 128 5.99 0.41 -6.77
C ALA A 128 7.30 1.20 -6.69
N SER A 129 7.37 2.22 -5.83
CA SER A 129 8.59 3.00 -5.59
C SER A 129 9.49 2.35 -4.55
N GLY A 130 10.78 2.66 -4.56
CA GLY A 130 11.72 2.19 -3.55
C GLY A 130 12.02 0.68 -3.63
N SER A 131 12.54 0.13 -2.53
CA SER A 131 12.80 -1.31 -2.36
C SER A 131 11.84 -1.85 -1.30
N ASN A 132 10.53 -1.85 -1.62
CA ASN A 132 9.52 -2.36 -0.70
C ASN A 132 9.79 -3.82 -0.33
N ASP A 133 9.38 -4.20 0.87
CA ASP A 133 9.42 -5.56 1.39
C ASP A 133 8.10 -5.85 2.11
N PHE A 134 7.25 -6.68 1.48
CA PHE A 134 5.97 -7.13 2.05
C PHE A 134 6.09 -8.58 2.50
N THR A 135 6.38 -8.80 3.79
CA THR A 135 6.59 -10.16 4.32
C THR A 135 5.30 -10.98 4.32
N ALA A 136 4.16 -10.36 4.63
CA ALA A 136 2.86 -10.99 4.54
C ALA A 136 2.13 -10.62 3.24
N THR A 137 1.18 -11.47 2.82
CA THR A 137 0.40 -11.28 1.60
C THR A 137 -0.40 -9.97 1.64
N PRO A 138 -0.11 -8.97 0.78
CA PRO A 138 -0.86 -7.71 0.75
C PRO A 138 -2.30 -7.91 0.27
N VAL A 139 -3.17 -7.01 0.74
CA VAL A 139 -4.58 -6.93 0.39
C VAL A 139 -4.85 -5.60 -0.30
N PHE A 140 -5.41 -5.67 -1.51
CA PHE A 140 -5.90 -4.51 -2.25
C PHE A 140 -7.42 -4.54 -2.22
N SER A 141 -8.04 -3.49 -1.69
CA SER A 141 -9.48 -3.41 -1.47
C SER A 141 -10.08 -2.13 -2.02
N SER A 142 -11.38 -2.15 -2.29
CA SER A 142 -12.12 -0.96 -2.69
C SER A 142 -13.60 -1.03 -2.29
N GLY A 143 -14.23 0.14 -2.17
CA GLY A 143 -15.68 0.25 -2.11
C GLY A 143 -16.39 -0.05 -3.46
N GLY A 144 -15.61 -0.27 -4.53
CA GLY A 144 -16.07 -0.71 -5.85
C GLY A 144 -14.98 -1.58 -6.52
N THR A 145 -14.71 -1.33 -7.79
CA THR A 145 -13.61 -2.01 -8.52
C THR A 145 -12.38 -1.12 -8.55
N ILE A 146 -11.19 -1.68 -8.27
CA ILE A 146 -9.92 -0.95 -8.40
C ILE A 146 -9.59 -0.78 -9.89
N ALA A 147 -9.09 0.38 -10.29
CA ALA A 147 -8.68 0.64 -11.66
C ALA A 147 -7.43 -0.17 -12.01
N ASN A 148 -6.31 0.13 -11.36
CA ASN A 148 -5.04 -0.57 -11.57
C ASN A 148 -4.37 -0.90 -10.24
N VAL A 149 -3.58 -1.96 -10.23
CA VAL A 149 -2.64 -2.26 -9.16
C VAL A 149 -1.24 -2.36 -9.73
N GLU A 150 -0.32 -1.59 -9.19
CA GLU A 150 1.10 -1.73 -9.43
C GLU A 150 1.81 -1.97 -8.09
N ILE A 151 2.58 -3.06 -8.02
CA ILE A 151 3.33 -3.42 -6.83
C ILE A 151 4.74 -3.83 -7.20
N LYS A 152 5.69 -3.31 -6.43
CA LYS A 152 7.07 -3.77 -6.42
C LYS A 152 7.38 -4.39 -5.07
N ASP A 153 8.11 -5.49 -5.08
CA ASP A 153 8.60 -6.16 -3.88
C ASP A 153 10.05 -6.63 -4.08
N ASN A 154 10.86 -6.58 -3.03
CA ASN A 154 12.27 -6.97 -3.09
C ASN A 154 12.49 -8.45 -2.72
N SER A 155 11.51 -9.06 -2.06
CA SER A 155 11.51 -10.45 -1.62
C SER A 155 10.36 -11.24 -2.25
N ALA A 156 10.11 -12.45 -1.74
CA ALA A 156 9.10 -13.33 -2.31
C ALA A 156 7.70 -12.75 -2.10
N LEU A 157 6.99 -12.49 -3.21
CA LEU A 157 5.65 -11.92 -3.15
C LEU A 157 4.58 -13.00 -3.29
N VAL A 158 3.69 -13.07 -2.30
CA VAL A 158 2.40 -13.76 -2.43
C VAL A 158 1.33 -12.71 -2.68
N LEU A 159 0.61 -12.81 -3.81
CA LEU A 159 -0.45 -11.88 -4.17
C LEU A 159 -1.85 -12.38 -3.81
N ALA A 160 -2.79 -11.45 -3.94
CA ALA A 160 -4.22 -11.69 -3.79
C ALA A 160 -4.59 -12.21 -2.40
N GLY A 161 -4.19 -11.52 -1.32
CA GLY A 161 -4.62 -11.87 0.05
C GLY A 161 -6.14 -11.90 0.23
N SER A 162 -6.86 -11.28 -0.69
CA SER A 162 -8.28 -11.52 -0.98
C SER A 162 -8.48 -11.59 -2.51
N ALA A 163 -9.67 -12.00 -2.97
CA ALA A 163 -9.98 -11.98 -4.39
C ALA A 163 -9.86 -10.55 -4.95
N LEU A 164 -9.11 -10.38 -6.03
CA LEU A 164 -8.82 -9.09 -6.64
C LEU A 164 -9.47 -9.01 -8.01
N THR A 165 -10.35 -8.03 -8.20
CA THR A 165 -10.92 -7.68 -9.51
C THR A 165 -10.51 -6.26 -9.86
N LEU A 166 -9.91 -6.11 -11.04
CA LEU A 166 -9.51 -4.82 -11.60
C LEU A 166 -10.38 -4.46 -12.80
N SER A 167 -10.50 -3.17 -13.12
CA SER A 167 -11.06 -2.73 -14.40
C SER A 167 -9.98 -2.46 -15.46
N GLY A 168 -8.72 -2.31 -15.04
CA GLY A 168 -7.55 -2.07 -15.88
C GLY A 168 -6.46 -3.11 -15.61
N ASP A 169 -5.25 -2.62 -15.33
CA ASP A 169 -4.01 -3.41 -15.40
C ASP A 169 -3.49 -3.85 -14.02
N LEU A 170 -2.77 -4.97 -14.02
CA LEU A 170 -1.98 -5.46 -12.89
C LEU A 170 -0.50 -5.50 -13.29
N THR A 171 0.33 -4.73 -12.60
CA THR A 171 1.79 -4.77 -12.79
C THR A 171 2.48 -5.22 -11.51
N VAL A 172 3.32 -6.25 -11.63
CA VAL A 172 4.02 -6.88 -10.52
C VAL A 172 5.50 -6.94 -10.83
N THR A 173 6.34 -6.33 -10.00
CA THR A 173 7.80 -6.39 -10.13
C THR A 173 8.39 -7.00 -8.87
N VAL A 174 9.16 -8.07 -9.02
CA VAL A 174 9.80 -8.77 -7.90
C VAL A 174 11.28 -8.96 -8.17
N ALA A 175 12.13 -8.49 -7.26
CA ALA A 175 13.58 -8.56 -7.42
C ALA A 175 14.19 -9.90 -6.92
N GLY A 176 13.52 -10.59 -6.00
CA GLY A 176 14.00 -11.85 -5.42
C GLY A 176 12.86 -12.68 -4.85
N GLY A 177 13.07 -13.98 -4.62
CA GLY A 177 12.00 -14.89 -4.17
C GLY A 177 10.96 -15.22 -5.25
N ALA A 178 10.06 -16.17 -4.98
CA ALA A 178 9.03 -16.59 -5.94
C ALA A 178 7.83 -15.63 -5.93
N VAL A 179 7.12 -15.55 -7.06
CA VAL A 179 5.84 -14.83 -7.17
C VAL A 179 4.70 -15.83 -7.24
N THR A 180 3.81 -15.78 -6.26
CA THR A 180 2.67 -16.71 -6.17
C THR A 180 1.37 -15.97 -5.90
N GLN A 181 0.25 -16.68 -5.92
CA GLN A 181 -1.05 -16.12 -5.54
C GLN A 181 -1.80 -17.06 -4.59
N THR A 182 -2.74 -16.51 -3.83
CA THR A 182 -3.65 -17.29 -2.96
C THR A 182 -5.07 -17.32 -3.51
N ASN A 183 -5.66 -16.15 -3.79
CA ASN A 183 -7.05 -16.04 -4.27
C ASN A 183 -7.14 -15.74 -5.78
N GLN A 184 -8.38 -15.60 -6.26
CA GLN A 184 -8.70 -15.26 -7.65
C GLN A 184 -8.13 -13.90 -8.05
N LEU A 185 -7.58 -13.83 -9.27
CA LEU A 185 -7.25 -12.59 -9.98
C LEU A 185 -8.16 -12.44 -11.21
N VAL A 186 -8.91 -11.36 -11.29
CA VAL A 186 -9.68 -10.97 -12.49
C VAL A 186 -9.13 -9.65 -12.99
N VAL A 187 -8.41 -9.70 -14.11
CA VAL A 187 -7.71 -8.54 -14.70
C VAL A 187 -8.05 -8.51 -16.19
N PRO A 188 -9.12 -7.81 -16.61
CA PRO A 188 -9.52 -7.75 -18.01
C PRO A 188 -8.53 -6.94 -18.87
N GLY A 189 -7.71 -6.08 -18.25
CA GLY A 189 -6.60 -5.40 -18.90
C GLY A 189 -5.36 -6.28 -19.06
N THR A 190 -4.20 -5.66 -18.98
CA THR A 190 -2.90 -6.31 -19.08
C THR A 190 -2.39 -6.69 -17.69
N THR A 191 -1.96 -7.94 -17.55
CA THR A 191 -1.15 -8.40 -16.42
C THR A 191 0.31 -8.49 -16.84
N THR A 192 1.19 -7.73 -16.19
CA THR A 192 2.63 -7.76 -16.43
C THR A 192 3.35 -8.22 -15.17
N ILE A 193 4.10 -9.32 -15.24
CA ILE A 193 4.89 -9.85 -14.12
C ILE A 193 6.37 -9.85 -14.51
N SER A 194 7.17 -9.07 -13.80
CA SER A 194 8.62 -8.97 -13.96
C SER A 194 9.32 -9.58 -12.75
N ALA A 195 9.71 -10.85 -12.86
CA ALA A 195 10.35 -11.62 -11.79
C ALA A 195 11.55 -12.42 -12.36
N SER A 196 12.50 -11.71 -12.98
CA SER A 196 13.62 -12.31 -13.72
C SER A 196 14.40 -13.32 -12.86
N GLY A 197 14.51 -14.56 -13.34
CA GLY A 197 15.20 -15.65 -12.62
C GLY A 197 14.35 -16.35 -11.55
N GLN A 198 13.14 -15.85 -11.28
CA GLN A 198 12.28 -16.34 -10.20
C GLN A 198 11.10 -17.16 -10.73
N ASN A 199 10.60 -18.09 -9.92
CA ASN A 199 9.40 -18.85 -10.28
C ASN A 199 8.14 -18.00 -10.11
N VAL A 200 7.22 -18.11 -11.06
CA VAL A 200 5.91 -17.44 -11.07
C VAL A 200 4.82 -18.52 -11.12
N THR A 201 3.91 -18.52 -10.15
CA THR A 201 2.80 -19.50 -10.07
C THR A 201 1.48 -18.81 -9.79
N PHE A 202 0.71 -18.60 -10.85
CA PHE A 202 -0.64 -18.05 -10.83
C PHE A 202 -1.65 -19.12 -11.27
N ASN A 203 -1.93 -20.09 -10.38
CA ASN A 203 -2.62 -21.34 -10.74
C ASN A 203 -4.06 -21.48 -10.18
N ASN A 204 -4.66 -20.42 -9.64
CA ASN A 204 -6.03 -20.48 -9.14
C ASN A 204 -7.00 -20.76 -10.31
N ALA A 205 -7.96 -21.66 -10.08
CA ALA A 205 -8.91 -22.11 -11.10
C ALA A 205 -9.82 -21.01 -11.64
N SER A 206 -9.99 -19.92 -10.90
CA SER A 206 -10.93 -18.85 -11.21
C SER A 206 -10.25 -17.61 -11.81
N ASN A 207 -8.93 -17.65 -12.01
CA ASN A 207 -8.20 -16.56 -12.66
C ASN A 207 -8.82 -16.22 -14.01
N ASN A 208 -8.86 -14.94 -14.34
CA ASN A 208 -9.36 -14.46 -15.62
C ASN A 208 -8.50 -13.27 -16.06
N PHE A 209 -7.60 -13.50 -17.02
CA PHE A 209 -6.68 -12.48 -17.52
C PHE A 209 -7.09 -12.05 -18.93
N GLY A 210 -6.99 -10.75 -19.22
CA GLY A 210 -7.12 -10.22 -20.57
C GLY A 210 -5.89 -10.58 -21.40
N THR A 211 -4.81 -9.82 -21.23
CA THR A 211 -3.48 -10.16 -21.76
C THR A 211 -2.52 -10.40 -20.60
N ILE A 212 -1.63 -11.39 -20.70
CA ILE A 212 -0.63 -11.66 -19.66
C ILE A 212 0.79 -11.79 -20.24
N GLY A 213 1.72 -10.99 -19.73
CA GLY A 213 3.15 -11.07 -20.00
C GLY A 213 3.92 -11.41 -18.73
N VAL A 214 4.78 -12.43 -18.78
CA VAL A 214 5.53 -12.92 -17.61
C VAL A 214 7.00 -13.11 -17.95
N THR A 215 7.87 -12.43 -17.23
CA THR A 215 9.31 -12.70 -17.19
C THR A 215 9.62 -13.45 -15.90
N GLY A 216 9.99 -14.73 -16.00
CA GLY A 216 10.33 -15.60 -14.87
C GLY A 216 11.13 -16.82 -15.31
N ALA A 217 11.63 -17.61 -14.36
CA ALA A 217 12.33 -18.87 -14.63
C ALA A 217 11.36 -20.00 -14.99
N THR A 218 10.48 -20.37 -14.04
CA THR A 218 9.35 -21.28 -14.28
C THR A 218 8.06 -20.51 -14.18
N VAL A 219 7.19 -20.62 -15.18
CA VAL A 219 5.90 -19.91 -15.22
C VAL A 219 4.77 -20.93 -15.27
N ILE A 220 3.95 -20.95 -14.23
CA ILE A 220 2.74 -21.77 -14.13
C ILE A 220 1.54 -20.82 -14.08
N LEU A 221 0.72 -20.83 -15.13
CA LEU A 221 -0.48 -20.02 -15.23
C LEU A 221 -1.71 -20.91 -15.38
N ARG A 222 -2.79 -20.51 -14.73
CA ARG A 222 -4.14 -21.01 -14.98
C ARG A 222 -5.03 -19.82 -15.24
N ASP A 223 -5.86 -19.96 -16.25
CA ASP A 223 -6.86 -19.01 -16.68
C ASP A 223 -8.16 -19.76 -16.96
N THR A 224 -9.29 -19.14 -16.66
CA THR A 224 -10.63 -19.64 -16.98
C THR A 224 -10.92 -19.55 -18.47
N ASN A 225 -10.29 -18.59 -19.15
CA ASN A 225 -10.37 -18.40 -20.59
C ASN A 225 -9.11 -18.92 -21.30
N ALA A 226 -9.08 -18.77 -22.62
CA ALA A 226 -7.85 -18.96 -23.38
C ALA A 226 -6.84 -17.88 -22.98
N VAL A 227 -5.63 -18.30 -22.59
CA VAL A 227 -4.55 -17.38 -22.23
C VAL A 227 -4.10 -16.61 -23.49
N VAL A 228 -4.17 -15.28 -23.44
CA VAL A 228 -3.58 -14.39 -24.45
C VAL A 228 -2.24 -13.89 -23.91
N LEU A 229 -1.15 -14.30 -24.56
CA LEU A 229 0.20 -13.86 -24.17
C LEU A 229 0.48 -12.46 -24.71
N GLY A 230 0.94 -11.58 -23.82
CA GLY A 230 1.50 -10.28 -24.17
C GLY A 230 2.96 -10.38 -24.59
N THR A 231 3.42 -9.40 -25.35
CA THR A 231 4.84 -9.20 -25.68
C THR A 231 5.58 -8.48 -24.57
#